data_AF-A0A177WZQ9-F1
#
_entry.id   AF-A0A177WZQ9-F1
#
_cell.length_a   1.000
_cell.length_b   1.000
_cell.length_c   1.000
_cell.angle_alpha   90.00
_cell.angle_beta   90.00
_cell.angle_gamma   90.00
#
_symmetry.space_group_name_H-M   'P 1'
#
loop_
_entity.id
_entity.type
_entity.pdbx_description
1 polymer ?
#
loop_
_entity_poly.entity_id
_entity_poly.type
_entity_poly.pdbx_seq_one_letter_code
_entity_poly.pdbx_strand_id
1 'polypeptide(L)'
;MKLTVVVLSSILAVCSVTIADPVNPTATTSTQSSSAALPSATTGTYPDPWMAPNAQVTNSVDFSRLPESTIDLIQEYARVKESYEQTYGMYESLKLEKIDQEQWTKLLYKKLKYSSRKVRKVRKDKYGLMYKKELKEFRELKLEIETQNGILFELQKKCMDFGSKYFELRWKFAKIQVLLVECLYGKHINYESISYYLDYVESNPEFMKLVDTLRSSVPNQQSGSVQASTSGIQDSQLYESLSSSSDDEMEFLDETYSP
;
A
#
# COMPACT_ATOMS: atom_id res chain seq x y z
N MET A 1 -57.35 -8.80 14.50
CA MET A 1 -57.82 -8.73 13.09
C MET A 1 -57.22 -7.49 12.44
N LYS A 2 -56.64 -7.69 11.25
CA LYS A 2 -56.47 -6.74 10.11
C LYS A 2 -55.49 -5.54 10.35
N LEU A 3 -54.21 -5.65 9.96
CA LEU A 3 -53.59 -5.37 8.64
C LEU A 3 -53.84 -3.97 8.09
N THR A 4 -52.78 -3.17 7.96
CA THR A 4 -52.43 -2.44 6.73
C THR A 4 -50.95 -2.02 6.76
N VAL A 5 -50.13 -2.81 6.09
CA VAL A 5 -48.87 -2.38 5.46
C VAL A 5 -49.27 -1.56 4.24
N VAL A 6 -48.78 -0.33 4.12
CA VAL A 6 -48.82 0.40 2.84
C VAL A 6 -47.43 0.94 2.55
N VAL A 7 -46.87 0.34 1.52
CA VAL A 7 -45.66 0.70 0.77
C VAL A 7 -45.98 1.91 -0.11
N LEU A 8 -45.13 2.94 -0.09
CA LEU A 8 -44.99 3.93 -1.16
C LEU A 8 -43.48 4.15 -1.33
N SER A 9 -42.79 3.34 -2.14
CA SER A 9 -42.69 3.39 -3.60
C SER A 9 -41.94 4.63 -4.09
N SER A 10 -40.62 4.46 -4.23
CA SER A 10 -39.71 5.35 -4.96
C SER A 10 -40.12 5.48 -6.42
N ILE A 11 -40.27 6.70 -6.92
CA ILE A 11 -40.36 7.00 -8.35
C ILE A 11 -39.19 7.93 -8.67
N LEU A 12 -38.09 7.37 -9.14
CA LEU A 12 -37.05 8.13 -9.83
C LEU A 12 -37.46 8.22 -11.29
N ALA A 13 -37.81 9.44 -11.70
CA ALA A 13 -38.17 9.79 -13.05
C ALA A 13 -37.01 9.48 -14.00
N VAL A 14 -37.26 8.59 -14.95
CA VAL A 14 -36.39 8.36 -16.10
C VAL A 14 -36.63 9.53 -17.06
N CYS A 15 -35.71 10.49 -17.09
CA CYS A 15 -35.71 11.52 -18.13
C CYS A 15 -35.33 10.88 -19.47
N SER A 16 -36.32 10.67 -20.33
CA SER A 16 -36.11 10.33 -21.74
C SER A 16 -35.45 11.51 -22.45
N VAL A 17 -34.15 11.38 -22.72
CA VAL A 17 -33.42 12.27 -23.63
C VAL A 17 -33.80 11.88 -25.06
N THR A 18 -34.61 12.70 -25.72
CA THR A 18 -34.83 12.62 -27.16
C THR A 18 -33.57 13.10 -27.86
N ILE A 19 -32.79 12.16 -28.39
CA ILE A 19 -31.68 12.46 -29.30
C ILE A 19 -32.31 12.86 -30.64
N ALA A 20 -32.20 14.14 -31.02
CA ALA A 20 -32.48 14.58 -32.37
C ALA A 20 -31.24 14.33 -33.22
N ASP A 21 -31.40 13.63 -34.34
CA ASP A 21 -30.33 13.39 -35.30
C ASP A 21 -29.80 14.72 -35.88
N PRO A 22 -28.48 14.91 -35.96
CA PRO A 22 -27.91 16.12 -36.54
C PRO A 22 -28.11 16.12 -38.06
N VAL A 23 -28.85 17.12 -38.55
CA VAL A 23 -28.98 17.39 -39.99
C VAL A 23 -27.64 17.88 -40.51
N ASN A 24 -27.11 17.13 -41.47
CA ASN A 24 -25.88 17.42 -42.20
C ASN A 24 -26.15 18.55 -43.22
N PRO A 25 -25.54 19.76 -43.11
CA PRO A 25 -25.76 20.79 -44.12
C PRO A 25 -24.75 20.62 -45.26
N THR A 26 -25.19 20.04 -46.37
CA THR A 26 -24.41 20.01 -47.61
C THR A 26 -24.92 21.08 -48.59
N ALA A 27 -24.00 21.97 -48.94
CA ALA A 27 -23.84 22.70 -50.21
C ALA A 27 -24.73 23.91 -50.56
N THR A 28 -24.04 25.07 -50.59
CA THR A 28 -23.92 26.03 -51.70
C THR A 28 -25.06 27.02 -51.95
N THR A 29 -24.78 28.32 -51.81
CA THR A 29 -24.83 29.31 -52.92
C THR A 29 -24.08 30.59 -52.51
N SER A 30 -23.19 31.05 -53.39
CA SER A 30 -22.45 32.32 -53.31
C SER A 30 -23.35 33.53 -53.49
N THR A 31 -23.23 34.57 -52.65
CA THR A 31 -23.46 35.94 -53.10
C THR A 31 -22.62 36.92 -52.28
N GLN A 32 -21.84 37.71 -53.02
CA GLN A 32 -20.97 38.80 -52.62
C GLN A 32 -21.80 40.01 -52.13
N SER A 33 -21.39 40.65 -51.03
CA SER A 33 -21.58 42.10 -50.84
C SER A 33 -20.70 42.64 -49.71
N SER A 34 -20.07 43.79 -49.97
CA SER A 34 -19.07 44.44 -49.13
C SER A 34 -19.65 45.52 -48.22
N SER A 35 -18.89 45.81 -47.14
CA SER A 35 -18.80 47.09 -46.41
C SER A 35 -19.81 47.39 -45.30
N ALA A 36 -19.35 47.40 -44.03
CA ALA A 36 -19.15 48.61 -43.20
C ALA A 36 -19.19 48.32 -41.67
N ALA A 37 -18.20 48.89 -40.96
CA ALA A 37 -18.20 49.40 -39.58
C ALA A 37 -18.32 48.47 -38.31
N LEU A 38 -17.31 48.66 -37.44
CA LEU A 38 -17.07 48.27 -36.02
C LEU A 38 -18.16 48.76 -35.00
N PRO A 39 -18.08 48.52 -33.64
CA PRO A 39 -17.24 47.65 -32.79
C PRO A 39 -18.00 46.86 -31.66
N SER A 40 -17.24 46.01 -30.95
CA SER A 40 -17.38 45.65 -29.51
C SER A 40 -18.58 44.83 -29.00
N ALA A 41 -18.28 43.60 -28.56
CA ALA A 41 -18.88 43.01 -27.36
C ALA A 41 -17.88 42.00 -26.75
N THR A 42 -17.20 42.41 -25.68
CA THR A 42 -16.45 41.52 -24.80
C THR A 42 -17.45 40.67 -24.01
N THR A 43 -17.71 39.45 -24.47
CA THR A 43 -18.43 38.46 -23.66
C THR A 43 -17.44 37.88 -22.65
N GLY A 44 -17.58 38.28 -21.39
CA GLY A 44 -16.88 37.68 -20.27
C GLY A 44 -17.32 36.23 -20.10
N THR A 45 -16.51 35.30 -20.57
CA THR A 45 -16.67 33.88 -20.28
C THR A 45 -16.25 33.63 -18.85
N TYR A 46 -17.22 33.36 -17.97
CA TYR A 46 -16.95 32.69 -16.70
C TYR A 46 -16.30 31.33 -17.01
N PRO A 47 -15.14 31.00 -16.42
CA PRO A 47 -14.57 29.68 -16.60
C PRO A 47 -15.52 28.63 -16.01
N ASP A 48 -16.05 27.78 -16.89
CA ASP A 48 -16.82 26.60 -16.52
C ASP A 48 -15.92 25.66 -15.68
N PRO A 49 -16.32 25.26 -14.47
CA PRO A 49 -15.53 24.35 -13.63
C PRO A 49 -15.26 22.98 -14.28
N TRP A 50 -15.95 22.67 -15.39
CA TRP A 50 -15.83 21.40 -16.13
C TRP A 50 -15.06 21.47 -17.44
N MET A 51 -14.30 22.53 -17.72
CA MET A 51 -13.39 22.49 -18.87
C MET A 51 -12.35 21.40 -18.69
N ALA A 52 -12.48 20.33 -19.48
CA ALA A 52 -11.35 19.47 -19.83
C ALA A 52 -10.16 20.36 -20.21
N PRO A 53 -8.92 20.00 -19.80
CA PRO A 53 -7.74 20.78 -20.16
C PRO A 53 -7.78 21.01 -21.66
N ASN A 54 -7.86 22.28 -22.04
CA ASN A 54 -7.95 22.73 -23.41
C ASN A 54 -6.85 22.04 -24.24
N ALA A 55 -7.27 21.24 -25.22
CA ALA A 55 -6.40 20.46 -26.11
C ALA A 55 -5.48 21.32 -27.00
N GLN A 56 -5.37 22.63 -26.76
CA GLN A 56 -4.65 23.56 -27.62
C GLN A 56 -3.26 23.96 -27.13
N VAL A 57 -2.81 23.60 -25.93
CA VAL A 57 -1.39 23.74 -25.58
C VAL A 57 -0.97 22.65 -24.59
N THR A 58 -0.92 21.38 -25.02
CA THR A 58 0.03 20.45 -24.41
C THR A 58 1.41 20.91 -24.87
N ASN A 59 2.02 21.85 -24.13
CA ASN A 59 3.40 22.23 -24.33
C ASN A 59 4.24 20.95 -24.27
N SER A 60 4.75 20.51 -25.42
CA SER A 60 5.68 19.39 -25.47
C SER A 60 6.92 19.82 -24.68
N VAL A 61 7.14 19.16 -23.56
CA VAL A 61 8.30 19.43 -22.70
C VAL A 61 9.55 18.91 -23.40
N ASP A 62 10.56 19.77 -23.57
CA ASP A 62 11.87 19.36 -24.04
C ASP A 62 12.74 18.92 -22.85
N PHE A 63 12.84 17.61 -22.62
CA PHE A 63 13.61 17.03 -21.52
C PHE A 63 15.13 17.21 -21.67
N SER A 64 15.62 17.60 -22.86
CA SER A 64 17.05 17.86 -23.08
C SER A 64 17.51 19.21 -22.52
N ARG A 65 16.58 20.10 -22.17
CA ARG A 65 16.84 21.48 -21.72
C ARG A 65 16.15 21.82 -20.41
N LEU A 66 16.16 20.89 -19.46
CA LEU A 66 15.62 21.13 -18.13
C LEU A 66 16.59 21.97 -17.28
N PRO A 67 16.07 22.92 -16.48
CA PRO A 67 16.89 23.59 -15.48
C PRO A 67 17.32 22.58 -14.40
N GLU A 68 18.49 22.82 -13.80
CA GLU A 68 19.09 21.94 -12.79
C GLU A 68 18.12 21.62 -11.65
N SER A 69 17.37 22.62 -11.16
CA SER A 69 16.35 22.44 -10.12
C SER A 69 15.26 21.43 -10.49
N THR A 70 14.89 21.33 -11.77
CA THR A 70 13.90 20.35 -12.24
C THR A 70 14.53 18.97 -12.35
N ILE A 71 15.81 18.87 -12.75
CA ILE A 71 16.55 17.61 -12.77
C ILE A 71 16.68 17.04 -11.35
N ASP A 72 17.03 17.88 -10.37
CA ASP A 72 17.10 17.50 -8.95
C ASP A 72 15.75 17.00 -8.44
N LEU A 73 14.65 17.66 -8.84
CA LEU A 73 13.30 17.26 -8.48
C LEU A 73 12.91 15.91 -9.11
N ILE A 74 13.30 15.64 -10.35
CA ILE A 74 13.07 14.35 -11.01
C ILE A 74 13.88 13.24 -10.33
N GLN A 75 15.12 13.55 -9.90
CA GLN A 75 15.93 12.62 -9.13
C GLN A 75 15.29 12.31 -7.77
N GLU A 76 14.78 13.33 -7.07
CA GLU A 76 14.06 13.11 -5.82
C GLU A 76 12.75 12.33 -6.03
N TYR A 77 12.00 12.62 -7.10
CA TYR A 77 10.83 11.87 -7.52
C TYR A 77 11.16 10.38 -7.71
N ALA A 78 12.22 10.06 -8.44
CA ALA A 78 12.63 8.68 -8.70
C ALA A 78 12.90 7.91 -7.39
N ARG A 79 13.67 8.51 -6.48
CA ARG A 79 14.03 7.92 -5.18
C ARG A 79 12.81 7.72 -4.28
N VAL A 80 11.94 8.72 -4.20
CA VAL A 80 10.76 8.66 -3.32
C VAL A 80 9.70 7.72 -3.89
N LYS A 81 9.51 7.65 -5.21
CA LYS A 81 8.60 6.70 -5.87
C LYS A 81 8.96 5.26 -5.51
N GLU A 82 10.22 4.89 -5.67
CA GLU A 82 10.69 3.54 -5.33
C GLU A 82 10.47 3.21 -3.85
N SER A 83 10.88 4.12 -2.96
CA SER A 83 10.68 3.94 -1.51
C SER A 83 9.19 3.81 -1.14
N TYR A 84 8.34 4.61 -1.78
CA TYR A 84 6.89 4.58 -1.62
C TYR A 84 6.29 3.24 -2.07
N GLU A 85 6.63 2.77 -3.27
CA GLU A 85 6.11 1.51 -3.83
C GLU A 85 6.56 0.30 -3.00
N GLN A 86 7.83 0.25 -2.60
CA GLN A 86 8.37 -0.81 -1.74
C GLN A 86 7.66 -0.83 -0.36
N THR A 87 7.52 0.34 0.26
CA THR A 87 6.87 0.45 1.58
C THR A 87 5.39 0.11 1.50
N TYR A 88 4.71 0.54 0.43
CA TYR A 88 3.30 0.20 0.19
C TYR A 88 3.09 -1.30 0.00
N GLY A 89 3.93 -1.95 -0.82
CA GLY A 89 3.86 -3.40 -1.04
C GLY A 89 4.09 -4.19 0.26
N MET A 90 5.05 -3.77 1.08
CA MET A 90 5.30 -4.37 2.39
C MET A 90 4.11 -4.18 3.34
N TYR A 91 3.56 -2.96 3.40
CA TYR A 91 2.41 -2.64 4.25
C TYR A 91 1.16 -3.45 3.88
N GLU A 92 0.81 -3.53 2.59
CA GLU A 92 -0.34 -4.33 2.14
C GLU A 92 -0.13 -5.83 2.39
N SER A 93 1.10 -6.33 2.20
CA SER A 93 1.43 -7.73 2.50
C SER A 93 1.24 -8.05 3.99
N LEU A 94 1.79 -7.21 4.88
CA LEU A 94 1.63 -7.36 6.34
C LEU A 94 0.16 -7.27 6.77
N LYS A 95 -0.60 -6.37 6.14
CA LYS A 95 -2.03 -6.19 6.41
C LYS A 95 -2.84 -7.43 6.03
N LEU A 96 -2.52 -8.06 4.90
CA LEU A 96 -3.15 -9.33 4.49
C LEU A 96 -2.78 -10.46 5.46
N GLU A 97 -1.50 -10.63 5.78
CA GLU A 97 -1.04 -11.63 6.75
C GLU A 97 -1.72 -11.46 8.11
N LYS A 98 -1.86 -10.22 8.57
CA LYS A 98 -2.61 -9.90 9.79
C LYS A 98 -4.07 -10.35 9.71
N ILE A 99 -4.77 -10.09 8.59
CA ILE A 99 -6.17 -10.49 8.41
C ILE A 99 -6.29 -12.02 8.48
N ASP A 100 -5.41 -12.76 7.80
CA ASP A 100 -5.42 -14.21 7.82
C ASP A 100 -5.16 -14.75 9.24
N GLN A 101 -4.21 -14.14 9.95
CA GLN A 101 -3.90 -14.47 11.34
C GLN A 101 -5.08 -14.19 12.29
N GLU A 102 -5.81 -13.08 12.11
CA GLU A 102 -7.02 -12.77 12.87
C GLU A 102 -8.12 -13.82 12.63
N GLN A 103 -8.30 -14.25 11.38
CA GLN A 103 -9.27 -15.28 11.03
C GLN A 103 -8.91 -16.63 11.66
N TRP A 104 -7.64 -17.02 11.58
CA TRP A 104 -7.12 -18.24 12.19
C TRP A 104 -7.32 -18.24 13.71
N THR A 105 -6.90 -17.15 14.36
CA THR A 105 -7.06 -16.95 15.80
C THR A 105 -8.54 -17.06 16.22
N LYS A 106 -9.45 -16.47 15.44
CA LYS A 106 -10.90 -16.57 15.67
C LYS A 106 -11.43 -18.01 15.56
N LEU A 107 -10.89 -18.81 14.64
CA LEU A 107 -11.24 -20.24 14.53
C LEU A 107 -10.75 -21.03 15.76
N LEU A 108 -9.54 -20.75 16.25
CA LEU A 108 -9.01 -21.38 17.46
C LEU A 108 -9.88 -21.06 18.68
N TYR A 109 -10.31 -19.81 18.86
CA TYR A 109 -11.23 -19.45 19.94
C TYR A 109 -12.58 -20.16 19.85
N LYS A 110 -13.12 -20.37 18.64
CA LYS A 110 -14.33 -21.19 18.44
C LYS A 110 -14.10 -22.65 18.86
N LYS A 111 -12.94 -23.22 18.48
CA LYS A 111 -12.54 -24.58 18.88
C LYS A 111 -12.38 -24.69 20.39
N LEU A 112 -11.78 -23.68 21.04
CA LEU A 112 -11.63 -23.61 22.49
C LEU A 112 -12.98 -23.62 23.19
N LYS A 113 -13.95 -22.83 22.69
CA LYS A 113 -15.33 -22.81 23.21
C LYS A 113 -15.99 -24.19 23.11
N TYR A 114 -15.78 -24.92 22.02
CA TYR A 114 -16.30 -26.27 21.85
C TYR A 114 -15.62 -27.28 22.80
N SER A 115 -14.29 -27.30 22.85
CA SER A 115 -13.51 -28.16 23.76
C SER A 115 -13.87 -27.89 25.22
N SER A 116 -14.04 -26.63 25.62
CA SER A 116 -14.51 -26.24 26.96
C SER A 116 -15.86 -26.87 27.33
N ARG A 117 -16.77 -27.04 26.37
CA ARG A 117 -18.05 -27.74 26.59
C ARG A 117 -17.86 -29.25 26.73
N LYS A 118 -16.97 -29.85 25.94
CA LYS A 118 -16.65 -31.29 26.03
C LYS A 118 -16.09 -31.63 27.40
N VAL A 119 -15.08 -30.90 27.86
CA VAL A 119 -14.50 -31.05 29.21
C VAL A 119 -15.58 -30.96 30.29
N ARG A 120 -16.50 -29.98 30.20
CA ARG A 120 -17.62 -29.86 31.15
C ARG A 120 -18.54 -31.08 31.14
N LYS A 121 -18.84 -31.66 29.96
CA LYS A 121 -19.72 -32.83 29.84
C LYS A 121 -19.11 -34.07 30.50
N VAL A 122 -17.81 -34.31 30.30
CA VAL A 122 -17.13 -35.49 30.86
C VAL A 122 -16.63 -35.29 32.29
N ARG A 123 -16.77 -34.08 32.85
CA ARG A 123 -16.31 -33.71 34.21
C ARG A 123 -16.88 -34.57 35.34
N LYS A 124 -18.09 -35.15 35.16
CA LYS A 124 -18.71 -36.01 36.17
C LYS A 124 -17.86 -37.25 36.48
N ASP A 125 -17.07 -37.71 35.52
CA ASP A 125 -16.08 -38.78 35.69
C ASP A 125 -14.67 -38.19 35.69
N LYS A 126 -14.32 -37.51 36.79
CA LYS A 126 -13.06 -36.74 36.92
C LYS A 126 -11.79 -37.59 36.80
N TYR A 127 -11.89 -38.89 37.08
CA TYR A 127 -10.77 -39.84 36.99
C TYR A 127 -10.78 -40.65 35.70
N GLY A 128 -11.89 -40.59 34.95
CA GLY A 128 -12.04 -41.23 33.65
C GLY A 128 -10.97 -40.79 32.64
N LEU A 129 -10.49 -41.77 31.87
CA LEU A 129 -9.52 -41.55 30.79
C LEU A 129 -10.01 -40.48 29.79
N MET A 130 -11.32 -40.44 29.52
CA MET A 130 -11.95 -39.43 28.67
C MET A 130 -11.78 -38.01 29.21
N TYR A 131 -11.97 -37.79 30.52
CA TYR A 131 -11.79 -36.47 31.12
C TYR A 131 -10.34 -36.01 31.03
N LYS A 132 -9.38 -36.90 31.36
CA LYS A 132 -7.95 -36.59 31.28
C LYS A 132 -7.54 -36.21 29.85
N LYS A 133 -8.01 -36.96 28.85
CA LYS A 133 -7.75 -36.68 27.42
C LYS A 133 -8.27 -35.32 27.00
N GLU A 134 -9.57 -35.05 27.20
CA GLU A 134 -10.20 -33.80 26.79
C GLU A 134 -9.60 -32.58 27.53
N LEU A 135 -9.22 -32.74 28.80
CA LEU A 135 -8.55 -31.69 29.56
C LEU A 135 -7.13 -31.39 29.05
N LYS A 136 -6.40 -32.42 28.59
CA LYS A 136 -5.08 -32.24 27.97
C LYS A 136 -5.20 -31.45 26.66
N GLU A 137 -6.08 -31.89 25.76
CA GLU A 137 -6.33 -31.22 24.47
C GLU A 137 -6.80 -29.76 24.67
N PHE A 138 -7.64 -29.50 25.68
CA PHE A 138 -8.07 -28.15 26.03
C PHE A 138 -6.91 -27.26 26.46
N ARG A 139 -5.96 -27.78 27.25
CA ARG A 139 -4.77 -27.05 27.70
C ARG A 139 -3.80 -26.77 26.57
N GLU A 140 -3.53 -27.77 25.72
CA GLU A 140 -2.70 -27.62 24.52
C GLU A 140 -3.29 -26.53 23.59
N LEU A 141 -4.61 -26.55 23.37
CA LEU A 141 -5.28 -25.53 22.56
C LEU A 141 -5.21 -24.12 23.16
N LYS A 142 -5.21 -23.99 24.49
CA LYS A 142 -5.06 -22.69 25.16
C LYS A 142 -3.66 -22.12 24.94
N LEU A 143 -2.63 -22.96 25.05
CA LEU A 143 -1.25 -22.58 24.79
C LEU A 143 -1.08 -22.13 23.33
N GLU A 144 -1.64 -22.88 22.38
CA GLU A 144 -1.62 -22.53 20.96
C GLU A 144 -2.23 -21.15 20.70
N ILE A 145 -3.39 -20.86 21.30
CA ILE A 145 -4.03 -19.54 21.19
C ILE A 145 -3.13 -18.42 21.72
N GLU A 146 -2.43 -18.65 22.83
CA GLU A 146 -1.50 -17.68 23.40
C GLU A 146 -0.35 -17.37 22.44
N THR A 147 0.25 -18.40 21.84
CA THR A 147 1.27 -18.26 20.80
C THR A 147 0.74 -17.47 19.59
N GLN A 148 -0.43 -17.83 19.07
CA GLN A 148 -1.02 -17.18 17.90
C GLN A 148 -1.41 -15.72 18.16
N ASN A 149 -1.84 -15.39 19.38
CA ASN A 149 -2.06 -14.00 19.79
C ASN A 149 -0.75 -13.21 19.84
N GLY A 150 0.35 -13.83 20.28
CA GLY A 150 1.68 -13.21 20.26
C GLY A 150 2.11 -12.84 18.84
N ILE A 151 1.94 -13.76 17.88
CA ILE A 151 2.20 -13.51 16.45
C ILE A 151 1.33 -12.36 15.94
N LEU A 152 0.02 -12.39 16.25
CA LEU A 152 -0.92 -11.35 15.82
C LEU A 152 -0.54 -9.97 16.38
N PHE A 153 -0.09 -9.91 17.64
CA PHE A 153 0.38 -8.67 18.26
C PHE A 153 1.61 -8.09 17.55
N GLU A 154 2.60 -8.93 17.23
CA GLU A 154 3.78 -8.49 16.47
C GLU A 154 3.42 -8.02 15.06
N LEU A 155 2.51 -8.71 14.37
CA LEU A 155 1.99 -8.28 13.07
C LEU A 155 1.28 -6.92 13.16
N GLN A 156 0.47 -6.70 14.20
CA GLN A 156 -0.21 -5.44 14.42
C GLN A 156 0.80 -4.30 14.64
N LYS A 157 1.85 -4.52 15.44
CA LYS A 157 2.92 -3.55 15.66
C LYS A 157 3.62 -3.19 14.34
N LYS A 158 4.03 -4.21 13.56
CA LYS A 158 4.65 -4.01 12.24
C LYS A 158 3.72 -3.23 11.30
N CYS A 159 2.43 -3.55 11.26
CA CYS A 159 1.45 -2.80 10.46
C CYS A 159 1.36 -1.33 10.87
N MET A 160 1.43 -1.02 12.17
CA MET A 160 1.43 0.38 12.64
C MET A 160 2.70 1.11 12.21
N ASP A 161 3.86 0.48 12.41
CA ASP A 161 5.16 1.07 12.06
C ASP A 161 5.28 1.34 10.56
N PHE A 162 4.94 0.35 9.73
CA PHE A 162 4.95 0.50 8.27
C PHE A 162 3.82 1.40 7.78
N GLY A 163 2.66 1.39 8.44
CA GLY A 163 1.55 2.29 8.12
C GLY A 163 1.92 3.76 8.30
N SER A 164 2.63 4.10 9.38
CA SER A 164 3.14 5.46 9.60
C SER A 164 4.16 5.86 8.53
N LYS A 165 5.15 5.00 8.27
CA LYS A 165 6.18 5.24 7.24
C LYS A 165 5.57 5.41 5.85
N TYR A 166 4.60 4.55 5.51
CA TYR A 166 3.85 4.64 4.26
C TYR A 166 3.12 5.98 4.16
N PHE A 167 2.43 6.41 5.23
CA PHE A 167 1.71 7.67 5.25
C PHE A 167 2.63 8.88 5.06
N GLU A 168 3.77 8.91 5.76
CA GLU A 168 4.80 9.95 5.60
C GLU A 168 5.34 10.00 4.17
N LEU A 169 5.70 8.85 3.61
CA LEU A 169 6.18 8.75 2.22
C LEU A 169 5.10 9.16 1.22
N ARG A 170 3.84 8.80 1.45
CA ARG A 170 2.72 9.18 0.60
C ARG A 170 2.58 10.70 0.50
N TRP A 171 2.64 11.41 1.63
CA TRP A 171 2.59 12.88 1.63
C TRP A 171 3.79 13.50 0.95
N LYS A 172 5.00 12.98 1.24
CA LYS A 172 6.22 13.46 0.59
C LYS A 172 6.15 13.26 -0.93
N PHE A 173 5.70 12.10 -1.37
CA PHE A 173 5.59 11.76 -2.78
C PHE A 173 4.56 12.63 -3.49
N ALA A 174 3.38 12.81 -2.90
CA ALA A 174 2.35 13.70 -3.45
C ALA A 174 2.84 15.15 -3.61
N LYS A 175 3.61 15.66 -2.65
CA LYS A 175 4.22 17.00 -2.75
C LYS A 175 5.20 17.09 -3.92
N ILE A 176 6.04 16.09 -4.11
CA ILE A 176 7.00 16.05 -5.23
C ILE A 176 6.25 15.98 -6.56
N GLN A 177 5.20 15.17 -6.66
CA GLN A 177 4.37 15.07 -7.87
C GLN A 177 3.75 16.42 -8.25
N VAL A 178 3.22 17.17 -7.28
CA VAL A 178 2.67 18.52 -7.50
C VAL A 178 3.75 19.46 -8.04
N LEU A 179 4.89 19.55 -7.35
CA LEU A 179 5.99 20.43 -7.77
C LEU A 179 6.54 20.04 -9.15
N LEU A 180 6.60 18.75 -9.45
CA LEU A 180 7.07 18.25 -10.73
C LEU A 180 6.14 18.71 -11.86
N VAL A 181 4.84 18.54 -11.68
CA VAL A 181 3.83 18.99 -12.63
C VAL A 181 3.89 20.52 -12.82
N GLU A 182 4.03 21.28 -11.74
CA GLU A 182 4.20 22.75 -11.81
C GLU A 182 5.47 23.16 -12.57
N CYS A 183 6.59 22.46 -12.37
CA CYS A 183 7.85 22.74 -13.05
C CYS A 183 7.80 22.44 -14.55
N LEU A 184 7.09 21.39 -14.95
CA LEU A 184 7.04 20.93 -16.34
C LEU A 184 5.95 21.65 -17.16
N TYR A 185 4.81 21.97 -16.54
CA TYR A 185 3.62 22.47 -17.24
C TYR A 185 3.15 23.86 -16.75
N GLY A 186 3.75 24.40 -15.68
CA GLY A 186 3.49 25.74 -15.14
C GLY A 186 2.69 25.76 -13.84
N LYS A 187 2.71 26.90 -13.12
CA LYS A 187 2.14 27.04 -11.76
C LYS A 187 0.62 27.20 -11.66
N HIS A 188 -0.09 27.30 -12.78
CA HIS A 188 -1.53 27.57 -12.83
C HIS A 188 -2.37 26.30 -13.06
N ILE A 189 -1.84 25.15 -12.64
CA ILE A 189 -2.49 23.86 -12.82
C ILE A 189 -3.47 23.66 -11.68
N ASN A 190 -4.71 23.33 -12.01
CA ASN A 190 -5.70 22.95 -11.02
C ASN A 190 -5.24 21.66 -10.32
N TYR A 191 -5.42 21.56 -9.01
CA TYR A 191 -5.10 20.36 -8.24
C TYR A 191 -5.78 19.11 -8.83
N GLU A 192 -7.00 19.27 -9.34
CA GLU A 192 -7.80 18.19 -9.95
C GLU A 192 -7.20 17.65 -11.26
N SER A 193 -6.33 18.42 -11.94
CA SER A 193 -5.66 17.99 -13.17
C SER A 193 -4.24 17.46 -12.95
N ILE A 194 -3.71 17.50 -11.71
CA ILE A 194 -2.36 16.99 -11.41
C ILE A 194 -2.23 15.52 -11.80
N SER A 195 -3.23 14.68 -11.50
CA SER A 195 -3.18 13.26 -11.88
C SER A 195 -3.10 13.07 -13.39
N TYR A 196 -3.85 13.86 -14.17
CA TYR A 196 -3.81 13.81 -15.63
C TYR A 196 -2.43 14.18 -16.18
N TYR A 197 -1.83 15.28 -15.71
CA TYR A 197 -0.50 15.70 -16.16
C TYR A 197 0.59 14.73 -15.71
N LEU A 198 0.43 14.13 -14.54
CA LEU A 198 1.34 13.11 -14.05
C LEU A 198 1.26 11.84 -14.91
N ASP A 199 0.05 11.35 -15.21
CA ASP A 199 -0.13 10.20 -16.10
C ASP A 199 0.45 10.49 -17.49
N TYR A 200 0.27 11.72 -17.99
CA TYR A 200 0.83 12.15 -19.26
C TYR A 200 2.36 12.17 -19.28
N VAL A 201 3.01 12.70 -18.22
CA VAL A 201 4.47 12.73 -18.13
C VAL A 201 5.06 11.33 -17.91
N GLU A 202 4.44 10.51 -17.07
CA GLU A 202 4.87 9.12 -16.81
C GLU A 202 4.70 8.22 -18.05
N SER A 203 3.76 8.55 -18.93
CA SER A 203 3.60 7.88 -20.22
C SER A 203 4.66 8.28 -21.26
N ASN A 204 5.44 9.34 -21.01
CA ASN A 204 6.48 9.78 -21.92
C ASN A 204 7.77 8.93 -21.73
N PRO A 205 8.25 8.23 -22.77
CA PRO A 205 9.42 7.36 -22.65
C PRO A 205 10.73 8.12 -22.39
N GLU A 206 10.86 9.36 -22.85
CA GLU A 206 12.04 10.18 -22.57
C GLU A 206 12.13 10.56 -21.10
N PHE A 207 10.99 10.92 -20.52
CA PHE A 207 10.89 11.19 -19.08
C PHE A 207 11.23 9.95 -18.25
N MET A 208 10.64 8.79 -18.58
CA MET A 208 10.92 7.56 -17.84
C MET A 208 12.37 7.12 -17.97
N LYS A 209 12.98 7.28 -19.15
CA LYS A 209 14.42 7.05 -19.33
C LYS A 209 15.27 7.98 -18.46
N LEU A 210 14.89 9.25 -18.33
CA LEU A 210 15.56 10.21 -17.45
C LEU A 210 15.44 9.78 -15.98
N VAL A 211 14.24 9.39 -15.53
CA VAL A 211 13.98 8.86 -14.18
C VAL A 211 14.87 7.66 -13.88
N ASP A 212 14.94 6.68 -14.80
CA ASP A 212 15.78 5.49 -14.64
C ASP A 212 17.27 5.82 -14.58
N THR A 213 17.72 6.74 -15.43
CA THR A 213 19.12 7.20 -15.48
C THR A 213 19.51 7.89 -14.17
N LEU A 214 18.69 8.83 -13.70
CA LEU A 214 18.95 9.57 -12.46
C LEU A 214 18.87 8.68 -11.22
N ARG A 215 18.00 7.66 -11.23
CA ARG A 215 17.97 6.62 -10.19
C ARG A 215 19.30 5.87 -10.12
N SER A 216 19.85 5.46 -11.26
CA SER A 216 21.11 4.71 -11.32
C SER A 216 22.36 5.54 -11.02
N SER A 217 22.25 6.88 -11.10
CA SER A 217 23.38 7.79 -10.94
C SER A 217 23.71 8.12 -9.47
N VAL A 218 22.92 7.64 -8.51
CA VAL A 218 23.20 7.82 -7.08
C VAL A 218 24.27 6.81 -6.66
N PRO A 219 25.45 7.23 -6.18
CA PRO A 219 26.39 6.32 -5.54
C PRO A 219 25.70 5.77 -4.29
N ASN A 220 25.51 4.46 -4.26
CA ASN A 220 24.93 3.74 -3.14
C ASN A 220 25.86 3.94 -1.92
N GLN A 221 25.68 5.00 -1.13
CA GLN A 221 26.38 5.22 0.15
C GLN A 221 25.80 4.30 1.22
N GLN A 222 25.85 2.99 0.97
CA GLN A 222 25.61 1.98 1.99
C GLN A 222 26.28 0.65 1.61
N SER A 223 27.57 0.71 1.31
CA SER A 223 28.44 -0.47 1.35
C SER A 223 29.50 -0.25 2.41
N GLY A 224 29.12 -0.50 3.67
CA GLY A 224 30.08 -0.79 4.73
C GLY A 224 30.75 -2.13 4.42
N SER A 225 31.73 -2.10 3.52
CA SER A 225 32.62 -3.23 3.27
C SER A 225 33.50 -3.39 4.50
N VAL A 226 33.17 -4.36 5.34
CA VAL A 226 34.14 -4.97 6.26
C VAL A 226 35.13 -5.71 5.40
N GLN A 227 36.17 -4.99 4.96
CA GLN A 227 37.33 -5.58 4.32
C GLN A 227 38.15 -6.25 5.43
N ALA A 228 37.92 -7.55 5.63
CA ALA A 228 38.80 -8.40 6.40
C ALA A 228 40.14 -8.50 5.65
N SER A 229 41.11 -7.69 6.05
CA SER A 229 42.51 -7.86 5.66
C SER A 229 43.08 -9.06 6.42
N THR A 230 43.14 -10.20 5.76
CA THR A 230 43.93 -11.35 6.20
C THR A 230 45.38 -11.14 5.80
N SER A 231 46.25 -10.82 6.76
CA SER A 231 47.70 -11.04 6.63
C SER A 231 48.03 -12.37 7.29
N GLY A 232 48.56 -13.30 6.50
CA GLY A 232 48.79 -14.68 6.90
C GLY A 232 49.90 -14.87 7.93
N ILE A 233 49.82 -16.00 8.63
CA ILE A 233 50.96 -16.69 9.25
C ILE A 233 50.79 -18.19 8.98
N GLN A 234 51.93 -18.80 8.64
CA GLN A 234 52.15 -20.16 8.20
C GLN A 234 51.94 -21.20 9.31
N ASP A 235 51.66 -22.42 8.82
CA ASP A 235 51.78 -23.75 9.42
C ASP A 235 52.61 -23.88 10.70
N SER A 236 52.10 -24.64 11.67
CA SER A 236 52.64 -25.97 11.99
C SER A 236 51.92 -26.67 13.14
N GLN A 237 51.65 -27.95 12.90
CA GLN A 237 51.61 -29.08 13.83
C GLN A 237 50.31 -29.44 14.57
N LEU A 238 49.72 -30.52 14.03
CA LEU A 238 48.82 -31.48 14.63
C LEU A 238 49.51 -32.39 15.67
N TYR A 239 48.65 -32.98 16.51
CA TYR A 239 48.76 -34.19 17.33
C TYR A 239 49.33 -34.10 18.75
N GLU A 240 48.44 -34.28 19.73
CA GLU A 240 48.43 -35.26 20.83
C GLU A 240 47.43 -34.75 21.88
N SER A 241 46.61 -35.50 22.62
CA SER A 241 46.11 -36.87 22.68
C SER A 241 45.17 -36.88 23.91
N LEU A 242 44.38 -37.96 24.06
CA LEU A 242 43.79 -38.47 25.32
C LEU A 242 42.55 -37.73 25.86
N SER A 243 41.37 -38.39 25.78
CA SER A 243 40.77 -39.19 26.87
C SER A 243 40.08 -38.30 27.92
N SER A 244 38.95 -38.60 28.54
CA SER A 244 38.02 -39.74 28.59
C SER A 244 37.01 -39.33 29.67
N SER A 245 35.77 -39.84 29.63
CA SER A 245 34.89 -40.03 30.81
C SER A 245 34.29 -38.75 31.43
N SER A 246 33.10 -38.68 32.01
CA SER A 246 32.06 -39.66 32.36
C SER A 246 30.78 -38.86 32.68
N ASP A 247 29.71 -39.64 32.84
CA ASP A 247 28.32 -39.35 33.20
C ASP A 247 28.03 -38.40 34.39
N ASP A 248 26.71 -38.26 34.60
CA ASP A 248 25.96 -37.82 35.80
C ASP A 248 25.56 -36.33 35.85
N GLU A 249 24.35 -35.94 36.27
CA GLU A 249 23.10 -36.63 36.57
C GLU A 249 21.99 -35.55 36.58
N MET A 250 20.76 -36.04 36.55
CA MET A 250 19.51 -35.28 36.53
C MET A 250 19.12 -34.88 37.98
N GLU A 251 18.82 -33.61 38.25
CA GLU A 251 18.20 -33.22 39.53
C GLU A 251 16.88 -32.46 39.29
N PHE A 252 15.78 -33.14 39.64
CA PHE A 252 14.42 -32.63 39.78
C PHE A 252 14.30 -31.96 41.16
N LEU A 253 13.76 -30.73 41.22
CA LEU A 253 13.24 -30.17 42.45
C LEU A 253 11.71 -30.04 42.37
N ASP A 254 11.07 -30.91 43.14
CA ASP A 254 9.68 -30.87 43.57
C ASP A 254 9.61 -29.98 44.81
N GLU A 255 8.78 -28.93 44.78
CA GLU A 255 8.49 -28.15 45.99
C GLU A 255 6.98 -28.01 46.14
N THR A 256 6.47 -28.83 47.05
CA THR A 256 5.15 -28.79 47.65
C THR A 256 5.15 -27.74 48.75
N TYR A 257 4.16 -26.85 48.81
CA TYR A 257 3.72 -26.27 50.10
C TYR A 257 2.29 -25.72 50.02
N SER A 258 1.40 -26.29 50.85
CA SER A 258 0.22 -25.66 51.45
C SER A 258 0.40 -25.78 52.97
N PRO A 259 -0.16 -24.85 53.77
CA PRO A 259 -1.54 -25.03 54.23
C PRO A 259 -2.55 -24.06 53.63
#